data_AF-A0A072P9R3-F1
#
_entry.id   AF-A0A072P9R3-F1
#
_cell.length_a   1.000
_cell.length_b   1.000
_cell.length_c   1.000
_cell.angle_alpha   90.00
_cell.angle_beta   90.00
_cell.angle_gamma   90.00
#
_symmetry.space_group_name_H-M   'P 1'
#
loop_
_entity.id
_entity.type
_entity.pdbx_description
1 polymer ?
#
loop_
_entity_poly.entity_id
_entity_poly.type
_entity_poly.pdbx_seq_one_letter_code
_entity_poly.pdbx_strand_id
1 'polypeptide(L)'
;MEHPSSLRASTETRSTARPPSSNQKAEPYEYKSITVIPSPLMTASLNSRHSASSAQESTYLSQARWLRRSRLALTLLIIGTGVATVACTGHVQKRYNSTHLGSEYHLTLWPINIDLRPNLAIMNSAAITVASSIGYLVFSVLPSPHSRNVLYNIFFATASLVGLILCIFALAFNLTLSNPSTKHQRDSLQSWTCKFAHGAQQFDTDASQLQIPVYLNDGMTIPAGFKRLCSESEASVGLIAALLVLEVVGCAVAGVGMMLERRMADARRNRYSDSEKK
;
A
#
# COMPACT_ATOMS: atom_id res chain seq x y z
N MET A 1 -37.30 -43.92 -2.55
CA MET A 1 -36.71 -45.27 -2.61
C MET A 1 -35.27 -45.14 -3.03
N GLU A 2 -34.44 -45.96 -2.39
CA GLU A 2 -33.09 -46.40 -2.68
C GLU A 2 -32.28 -45.82 -3.88
N HIS A 3 -31.15 -45.19 -3.53
CA HIS A 3 -29.80 -45.52 -4.05
C HIS A 3 -29.54 -47.05 -4.06
N PRO A 4 -28.62 -47.64 -4.87
CA PRO A 4 -27.25 -47.11 -5.04
C PRO A 4 -26.47 -47.49 -6.34
N SER A 5 -25.22 -47.00 -6.41
CA SER A 5 -23.99 -47.70 -6.88
C SER A 5 -23.80 -48.21 -8.34
N SER A 6 -22.60 -48.62 -8.78
CA SER A 6 -21.19 -48.19 -8.53
C SER A 6 -20.19 -49.14 -9.24
N LEU A 7 -18.99 -48.66 -9.61
CA LEU A 7 -17.77 -49.45 -10.00
C LEU A 7 -17.91 -50.30 -11.29
N ARG A 8 -16.86 -50.79 -11.99
CA ARG A 8 -15.37 -50.80 -11.87
C ARG A 8 -14.79 -50.68 -13.32
N ALA A 9 -13.64 -50.04 -13.59
CA ALA A 9 -12.25 -50.58 -13.59
C ALA A 9 -12.06 -51.97 -14.25
N SER A 10 -10.97 -52.29 -14.95
CA SER A 10 -9.68 -51.59 -15.18
C SER A 10 -9.44 -51.43 -16.72
N THR A 11 -8.27 -51.50 -17.39
CA THR A 11 -6.83 -51.72 -17.07
C THR A 11 -6.03 -51.09 -18.25
N GLU A 12 -5.06 -50.20 -18.01
CA GLU A 12 -3.61 -50.46 -17.90
C GLU A 12 -2.87 -50.90 -19.19
N THR A 13 -1.93 -50.07 -19.66
CA THR A 13 -0.68 -50.53 -20.30
C THR A 13 0.41 -49.46 -20.12
N ARG A 14 1.66 -49.85 -19.85
CA ARG A 14 2.75 -48.94 -19.42
C ARG A 14 4.12 -49.39 -19.93
N SER A 15 4.70 -48.63 -20.88
CA SER A 15 6.14 -48.53 -21.22
C SER A 15 6.32 -47.27 -22.08
N THR A 16 7.22 -46.28 -21.84
CA THR A 16 8.68 -46.24 -21.61
C THR A 16 9.57 -46.42 -22.85
N ALA A 17 10.67 -45.66 -22.88
CA ALA A 17 11.89 -45.76 -23.71
C ALA A 17 11.97 -45.08 -25.11
N ARG A 18 12.42 -43.80 -25.08
CA ARG A 18 13.40 -43.12 -25.96
C ARG A 18 13.18 -42.98 -27.49
N PRO A 19 13.87 -42.03 -28.16
CA PRO A 19 13.62 -41.65 -29.56
C PRO A 19 14.59 -42.26 -30.57
N PRO A 20 14.22 -42.27 -31.87
CA PRO A 20 15.17 -42.32 -32.97
C PRO A 20 15.68 -40.91 -33.33
N SER A 21 16.96 -40.77 -33.62
CA SER A 21 17.51 -39.62 -34.35
C SER A 21 17.69 -39.99 -35.82
N SER A 22 17.39 -39.07 -36.73
CA SER A 22 18.25 -38.78 -37.89
C SER A 22 17.71 -37.66 -38.78
N ASN A 23 18.62 -36.76 -39.15
CA ASN A 23 18.78 -36.15 -40.47
C ASN A 23 17.52 -35.76 -41.27
N GLN A 24 17.12 -34.50 -41.13
CA GLN A 24 16.81 -33.70 -42.33
C GLN A 24 17.58 -32.37 -42.26
N LYS A 25 18.09 -31.92 -43.41
CA LYS A 25 19.01 -30.78 -43.57
C LYS A 25 18.29 -29.55 -44.09
N ALA A 26 18.74 -28.36 -43.65
CA ALA A 26 18.44 -27.03 -44.21
C ALA A 26 16.94 -26.64 -44.14
N GLU A 27 16.55 -25.37 -44.03
CA GLU A 27 17.24 -24.12 -44.39
C GLU A 27 17.79 -23.32 -43.20
N PRO A 28 18.97 -22.68 -43.34
CA PRO A 28 19.44 -21.67 -42.40
C PRO A 28 18.73 -20.33 -42.68
N TYR A 29 18.22 -19.67 -41.64
CA TYR A 29 17.78 -18.28 -41.76
C TYR A 29 18.95 -17.42 -42.26
N GLU A 30 18.76 -16.69 -43.36
CA GLU A 30 19.69 -15.64 -43.80
C GLU A 30 19.71 -14.51 -42.76
N TYR A 31 20.53 -14.68 -41.72
CA TYR A 31 21.14 -13.54 -41.06
C TYR A 31 22.09 -12.90 -42.07
N LYS A 32 21.52 -12.01 -42.91
CA LYS A 32 22.28 -11.00 -43.64
C LYS A 32 22.92 -10.08 -42.61
N SER A 33 24.02 -10.55 -42.05
CA SER A 33 24.99 -9.72 -41.37
C SER A 33 25.29 -8.56 -42.30
N ILE A 34 24.99 -7.35 -41.84
CA ILE A 34 25.53 -6.16 -42.48
C ILE A 34 27.03 -6.27 -42.27
N THR A 35 27.73 -6.76 -43.30
CA THR A 35 29.18 -6.84 -43.32
C THR A 35 29.71 -5.42 -43.38
N VAL A 36 29.84 -4.82 -42.21
CA VAL A 36 30.44 -3.50 -42.00
C VAL A 36 31.87 -3.62 -42.50
N ILE A 37 32.09 -3.16 -43.74
CA ILE A 37 33.42 -3.00 -44.33
C ILE A 37 34.21 -2.14 -43.34
N PRO A 38 35.35 -2.61 -42.80
CA PRO A 38 36.11 -1.87 -41.81
C PRO A 38 36.90 -0.73 -42.48
N SER A 39 36.17 0.29 -42.95
CA SER A 39 36.75 1.54 -43.46
C SER A 39 37.65 2.15 -42.39
N PRO A 40 38.91 2.49 -42.72
CA PRO A 40 39.94 2.69 -41.71
C PRO A 40 39.71 3.93 -40.82
N LEU A 41 39.96 3.73 -39.52
CA LEU A 41 40.32 4.70 -38.47
C LEU A 41 39.39 5.90 -38.16
N MET A 42 38.44 6.30 -39.01
CA MET A 42 37.52 7.41 -38.70
C MET A 42 36.34 7.00 -37.79
N THR A 43 35.78 5.80 -37.99
CA THR A 43 34.57 5.32 -37.31
C THR A 43 34.76 5.04 -35.81
N ALA A 44 35.99 4.71 -35.37
CA ALA A 44 36.30 4.48 -33.96
C ALA A 44 36.00 5.71 -33.06
N SER A 45 36.13 6.92 -33.63
CA SER A 45 35.85 8.18 -32.92
C SER A 45 34.34 8.47 -32.74
N LEU A 46 33.49 7.89 -33.59
CA LEU A 46 32.03 7.97 -33.48
C LEU A 46 31.50 6.86 -32.57
N ASN A 47 32.01 5.64 -32.73
CA ASN A 47 31.55 4.48 -31.98
C ASN A 47 31.89 4.59 -30.48
N SER A 48 33.01 5.22 -30.12
CA SER A 48 33.36 5.54 -28.72
C SER A 48 32.40 6.55 -28.08
N ARG A 49 32.03 7.63 -28.77
CA ARG A 49 31.07 8.63 -28.28
C ARG A 49 29.67 8.01 -28.05
N HIS A 50 29.21 7.16 -28.96
CA HIS A 50 27.93 6.47 -28.79
C HIS A 50 27.99 5.34 -27.75
N SER A 51 29.11 4.63 -27.61
CA SER A 51 29.29 3.60 -26.57
C SER A 51 29.26 4.16 -25.14
N ALA A 52 29.86 5.33 -24.91
CA ALA A 52 29.75 6.01 -23.62
C ALA A 52 28.28 6.41 -23.32
N SER A 53 27.54 6.87 -24.33
CA SER A 53 26.11 7.17 -24.19
C SER A 53 25.28 5.92 -23.93
N SER A 54 25.51 4.81 -24.63
CA SER A 54 24.70 3.58 -24.46
C SER A 54 24.93 2.90 -23.12
N ALA A 55 26.14 2.99 -22.54
CA ALA A 55 26.41 2.54 -21.17
C ALA A 55 25.66 3.38 -20.12
N GLN A 56 25.66 4.71 -20.25
CA GLN A 56 24.91 5.61 -19.36
C GLN A 56 23.39 5.50 -19.54
N GLU A 57 22.92 5.25 -20.76
CA GLU A 57 21.49 5.13 -21.08
C GLU A 57 20.91 3.77 -20.69
N SER A 58 21.64 2.67 -20.89
CA SER A 58 21.21 1.33 -20.43
C SER A 58 21.12 1.23 -18.90
N THR A 59 22.05 1.88 -18.17
CA THR A 59 22.00 1.98 -16.71
C THR A 59 20.88 2.90 -16.22
N TYR A 60 20.59 4.01 -16.92
CA TYR A 60 19.38 4.80 -16.67
C TYR A 60 18.10 3.98 -16.90
N LEU A 61 18.02 3.21 -18.00
CA LEU A 61 16.85 2.40 -18.34
C LEU A 61 16.64 1.22 -17.39
N SER A 62 17.67 0.69 -16.71
CA SER A 62 17.48 -0.29 -15.63
C SER A 62 16.97 0.38 -14.35
N GLN A 63 17.55 1.51 -13.95
CA GLN A 63 17.10 2.29 -12.78
C GLN A 63 15.65 2.80 -12.94
N ALA A 64 15.27 3.31 -14.11
CA ALA A 64 13.92 3.77 -14.40
C ALA A 64 12.88 2.63 -14.38
N ARG A 65 13.25 1.42 -14.85
CA ARG A 65 12.41 0.21 -14.72
C ARG A 65 12.25 -0.22 -13.26
N TRP A 66 13.31 -0.13 -12.46
CA TRP A 66 13.26 -0.45 -11.03
C TRP A 66 12.39 0.55 -10.26
N LEU A 67 12.56 1.86 -10.49
CA LEU A 67 11.70 2.91 -9.92
C LEU A 67 10.23 2.77 -10.31
N ARG A 68 9.92 2.38 -11.56
CA ARG A 68 8.53 2.11 -11.95
C ARG A 68 7.93 0.94 -11.16
N ARG A 69 8.70 -0.13 -10.93
CA ARG A 69 8.28 -1.28 -10.12
C ARG A 69 8.11 -0.92 -8.64
N SER A 70 9.04 -0.18 -8.03
CA SER A 70 8.95 0.19 -6.61
C SER A 70 7.78 1.13 -6.33
N ARG A 71 7.47 2.07 -7.24
CA ARG A 71 6.27 2.93 -7.15
C ARG A 71 4.99 2.12 -7.21
N LEU A 72 4.84 1.23 -8.20
CA LEU A 72 3.65 0.38 -8.31
C LEU A 72 3.46 -0.50 -7.06
N ALA A 73 4.53 -1.13 -6.57
CA ALA A 73 4.47 -1.92 -5.34
C ALA A 73 4.08 -1.07 -4.12
N LEU A 74 4.67 0.12 -3.96
CA LEU A 74 4.36 1.01 -2.83
C LEU A 74 2.93 1.56 -2.91
N THR A 75 2.44 1.95 -4.08
CA THR A 75 1.04 2.41 -4.24
C THR A 75 0.04 1.30 -3.90
N LEU A 76 0.33 0.04 -4.28
CA LEU A 76 -0.53 -1.10 -3.89
C LEU A 76 -0.53 -1.34 -2.37
N LEU A 77 0.61 -1.15 -1.70
CA LEU A 77 0.70 -1.20 -0.23
C LEU A 77 -0.09 -0.04 0.41
N ILE A 78 0.09 1.20 -0.06
CA ILE A 78 -0.65 2.38 0.43
C ILE A 78 -2.17 2.18 0.28
N ILE A 79 -2.63 1.67 -0.86
CA ILE A 79 -4.06 1.37 -1.08
C ILE A 79 -4.53 0.26 -0.13
N GLY A 80 -3.77 -0.84 0.00
CA GLY A 80 -4.13 -1.95 0.89
C GLY A 80 -4.25 -1.52 2.36
N THR A 81 -3.23 -0.81 2.88
CA THR A 81 -3.22 -0.29 4.24
C THR A 81 -4.30 0.79 4.43
N GLY A 82 -4.51 1.67 3.45
CA GLY A 82 -5.53 2.72 3.49
C GLY A 82 -6.96 2.19 3.51
N VAL A 83 -7.26 1.19 2.66
CA VAL A 83 -8.55 0.50 2.66
C VAL A 83 -8.78 -0.24 3.99
N ALA A 84 -7.74 -0.83 4.58
CA ALA A 84 -7.85 -1.43 5.91
C ALA A 84 -8.15 -0.37 7.00
N THR A 85 -7.47 0.78 7.00
CA THR A 85 -7.76 1.90 7.93
C THR A 85 -9.21 2.37 7.82
N VAL A 86 -9.70 2.59 6.60
CA VAL A 86 -11.08 3.02 6.33
C VAL A 86 -12.09 1.93 6.73
N ALA A 87 -11.78 0.65 6.50
CA ALA A 87 -12.65 -0.46 6.89
C ALA A 87 -12.78 -0.58 8.42
N CYS A 88 -11.67 -0.48 9.16
CA CYS A 88 -11.67 -0.53 10.63
C CYS A 88 -12.38 0.69 11.24
N THR A 89 -11.98 1.92 10.89
CA THR A 89 -12.64 3.15 11.38
C THR A 89 -14.13 3.20 11.02
N GLY A 90 -14.48 2.77 9.80
CA GLY A 90 -15.85 2.72 9.30
C GLY A 90 -16.71 1.65 9.96
N HIS A 91 -16.17 0.46 10.28
CA HIS A 91 -16.90 -0.57 11.03
C HIS A 91 -17.26 -0.06 12.44
N VAL A 92 -16.27 0.49 13.14
CA VAL A 92 -16.41 1.07 14.48
C VAL A 92 -17.42 2.23 14.48
N GLN A 93 -17.32 3.16 13.51
CA GLN A 93 -18.26 4.28 13.34
C GLN A 93 -19.69 3.79 13.04
N LYS A 94 -19.85 2.77 12.19
CA LYS A 94 -21.15 2.16 11.87
C LYS A 94 -21.77 1.51 13.11
N ARG A 95 -20.98 0.78 13.90
CA ARG A 95 -21.46 0.14 15.14
C ARG A 95 -21.91 1.18 16.17
N TYR A 96 -21.14 2.26 16.36
CA TYR A 96 -21.55 3.41 17.17
C TYR A 96 -22.89 3.98 16.69
N ASN A 97 -23.01 4.34 15.40
CA ASN A 97 -24.25 4.92 14.87
C ASN A 97 -25.47 3.98 14.99
N SER A 98 -25.26 2.66 14.97
CA SER A 98 -26.32 1.66 15.18
C SER A 98 -26.65 1.35 16.65
N THR A 99 -25.90 1.89 17.62
CA THR A 99 -26.06 1.60 19.07
C THR A 99 -26.04 2.84 19.96
N HIS A 100 -25.92 4.04 19.38
CA HIS A 100 -26.10 5.30 20.07
C HIS A 100 -27.61 5.59 20.20
N LEU A 101 -28.17 5.36 21.38
CA LEU A 101 -29.46 5.91 21.77
C LEU A 101 -29.25 7.35 22.27
N GLY A 102 -30.16 8.25 21.92
CA GLY A 102 -30.14 9.64 22.38
C GLY A 102 -30.40 9.77 23.89
N SER A 103 -30.16 10.96 24.44
CA SER A 103 -30.26 11.26 25.89
C SER A 103 -31.65 11.06 26.51
N GLU A 104 -32.69 10.85 25.69
CA GLU A 104 -34.06 10.51 26.13
C GLU A 104 -34.17 9.07 26.66
N TYR A 105 -33.21 8.20 26.35
CA TYR A 105 -33.18 6.80 26.79
C TYR A 105 -32.15 6.61 27.90
N HIS A 106 -32.60 6.30 29.12
CA HIS A 106 -31.74 6.10 30.30
C HIS A 106 -30.75 4.90 30.23
N LEU A 107 -30.65 4.19 29.10
CA LEU A 107 -29.70 3.10 28.85
C LEU A 107 -28.61 3.53 27.84
N THR A 108 -27.95 4.66 28.09
CA THR A 108 -26.85 5.15 27.26
C THR A 108 -25.60 4.27 27.39
N LEU A 109 -25.44 3.31 26.48
CA LEU A 109 -24.26 2.45 26.32
C LEU A 109 -22.97 3.23 25.97
N TRP A 110 -23.12 4.49 25.54
CA TRP A 110 -22.05 5.38 25.12
C TRP A 110 -22.08 6.69 25.93
N PRO A 111 -20.94 7.36 26.21
CA PRO A 111 -20.92 8.65 26.88
C PRO A 111 -21.63 9.72 26.06
N ILE A 112 -22.40 10.59 26.73
CA ILE A 112 -23.14 11.70 26.11
C ILE A 112 -22.20 12.67 25.36
N ASN A 113 -20.95 12.80 25.81
CA ASN A 113 -19.94 13.73 25.28
C ASN A 113 -18.76 13.02 24.58
N ILE A 114 -19.04 11.98 23.78
CA ILE A 114 -18.00 11.24 23.04
C ILE A 114 -17.48 12.05 21.83
N ASP A 115 -16.16 12.22 21.73
CA ASP A 115 -15.57 12.97 20.61
C ASP A 115 -15.33 12.05 19.40
N LEU A 116 -16.21 12.17 18.39
CA LEU A 116 -16.13 11.46 17.11
C LEU A 116 -15.05 12.02 16.17
N ARG A 117 -14.59 13.24 16.43
CA ARG A 117 -13.69 14.01 15.53
C ARG A 117 -12.38 13.27 15.18
N PRO A 118 -11.67 12.59 16.11
CA PRO A 118 -10.44 11.89 15.77
C PRO A 118 -10.66 10.71 14.81
N ASN A 119 -11.71 9.92 15.02
CA ASN A 119 -12.06 8.80 14.15
C ASN A 119 -12.39 9.27 12.73
N LEU A 120 -13.18 10.36 12.61
CA LEU A 120 -13.49 10.98 11.33
C LEU A 120 -12.25 11.58 10.65
N ALA A 121 -11.30 12.14 11.39
CA ALA A 121 -10.05 12.66 10.84
C ALA A 121 -9.17 11.55 10.23
N ILE A 122 -9.04 10.40 10.91
CA ILE A 122 -8.31 9.23 10.41
C ILE A 122 -9.03 8.57 9.22
N MET A 123 -10.35 8.43 9.28
CA MET A 123 -11.16 7.87 8.20
C MET A 123 -11.06 8.73 6.93
N ASN A 124 -11.20 10.06 7.05
CA ASN A 124 -11.17 10.97 5.91
C ASN A 124 -9.76 11.12 5.32
N SER A 125 -8.70 11.18 6.14
CA SER A 125 -7.32 11.25 5.64
C SER A 125 -6.97 10.00 4.84
N ALA A 126 -7.23 8.81 5.39
CA ALA A 126 -7.00 7.54 4.70
C ALA A 126 -7.82 7.42 3.40
N ALA A 127 -9.09 7.85 3.41
CA ALA A 127 -9.93 7.82 2.21
C ALA A 127 -9.39 8.72 1.08
N ILE A 128 -8.90 9.93 1.40
CA ILE A 128 -8.31 10.84 0.41
C ILE A 128 -6.98 10.26 -0.13
N THR A 129 -6.13 9.70 0.73
CA THR A 129 -4.87 9.04 0.34
C THR A 129 -5.10 7.81 -0.55
N VAL A 130 -6.15 7.02 -0.29
CA VAL A 130 -6.57 5.91 -1.16
C VAL A 130 -7.05 6.45 -2.51
N ALA A 131 -7.87 7.51 -2.53
CA ALA A 131 -8.40 8.09 -3.75
C ALA A 131 -7.30 8.69 -4.66
N SER A 132 -6.31 9.40 -4.09
CA SER A 132 -5.16 9.92 -4.85
C SER A 132 -4.28 8.79 -5.39
N SER A 133 -4.05 7.75 -4.59
CA SER A 133 -3.29 6.56 -4.98
C SER A 133 -3.97 5.75 -6.11
N ILE A 134 -5.30 5.60 -6.06
CA ILE A 134 -6.08 4.97 -7.14
C ILE A 134 -6.02 5.85 -8.40
N GLY A 135 -6.12 7.17 -8.27
CA GLY A 135 -5.95 8.10 -9.38
C GLY A 135 -4.58 7.95 -10.07
N TYR A 136 -3.51 7.81 -9.29
CA TYR A 136 -2.18 7.50 -9.81
C TYR A 136 -2.11 6.13 -10.51
N LEU A 137 -2.70 5.07 -9.93
CA LEU A 137 -2.74 3.75 -10.59
C LEU A 137 -3.47 3.81 -11.94
N VAL A 138 -4.69 4.36 -11.99
CA VAL A 138 -5.47 4.51 -13.22
C VAL A 138 -4.66 5.26 -14.27
N PHE A 139 -4.05 6.38 -13.88
CA PHE A 139 -3.21 7.16 -14.79
C PHE A 139 -1.97 6.38 -15.27
N SER A 140 -1.35 5.57 -14.41
CA SER A 140 -0.17 4.75 -14.73
C SER A 140 -0.43 3.58 -15.69
N VAL A 141 -1.67 3.07 -15.71
CA VAL A 141 -2.10 1.93 -16.57
C VAL A 141 -2.47 2.39 -17.98
N LEU A 142 -2.88 3.64 -18.17
CA LEU A 142 -3.23 4.18 -19.49
C LEU A 142 -2.03 4.11 -20.47
N PRO A 143 -2.15 3.39 -21.61
CA PRO A 143 -1.04 3.22 -22.55
C PRO A 143 -0.76 4.54 -23.30
N SER A 144 0.23 5.29 -22.83
CA SER A 144 0.66 6.52 -23.48
C SER A 144 1.74 6.25 -24.54
N PRO A 145 1.57 6.69 -25.80
CA PRO A 145 2.57 6.52 -26.86
C PRO A 145 3.79 7.46 -26.71
N HIS A 146 3.88 8.23 -25.63
CA HIS A 146 4.95 9.20 -25.40
C HIS A 146 5.55 9.05 -23.98
N SER A 147 6.82 9.38 -23.83
CA SER A 147 7.65 9.06 -22.65
C SER A 147 7.41 9.97 -21.43
N ARG A 148 6.16 10.02 -20.95
CA ARG A 148 5.64 10.85 -19.83
C ARG A 148 6.22 10.53 -18.43
N ASN A 149 7.41 9.96 -18.31
CA ASN A 149 8.05 9.56 -17.04
C ASN A 149 8.07 10.72 -16.01
N VAL A 150 8.47 11.92 -16.42
CA VAL A 150 8.50 13.12 -15.56
C VAL A 150 7.11 13.46 -15.02
N LEU A 151 6.07 13.31 -15.83
CA LEU A 151 4.70 13.59 -15.43
C LEU A 151 4.18 12.51 -14.47
N TYR A 152 4.45 11.22 -14.72
CA TYR A 152 4.20 10.15 -13.74
C TYR A 152 4.96 10.36 -12.43
N ASN A 153 6.16 10.94 -12.49
CA ASN A 153 6.98 11.26 -11.32
C ASN A 153 6.36 12.39 -10.49
N ILE A 154 5.90 13.46 -11.14
CA ILE A 154 5.20 14.58 -10.48
C ILE A 154 3.89 14.11 -9.85
N PHE A 155 3.04 13.37 -10.56
CA PHE A 155 1.77 12.87 -10.02
C PHE A 155 1.94 11.91 -8.83
N PHE A 156 2.98 11.07 -8.85
CA PHE A 156 3.32 10.23 -7.70
C PHE A 156 3.82 11.07 -6.52
N ALA A 157 4.69 12.05 -6.78
CA ALA A 157 5.22 12.95 -5.75
C ALA A 157 4.13 13.79 -5.07
N THR A 158 3.18 14.34 -5.83
CA THR A 158 2.08 15.13 -5.27
C THR A 158 1.08 14.26 -4.50
N ALA A 159 0.80 13.04 -4.97
CA ALA A 159 -0.02 12.08 -4.24
C ALA A 159 0.60 11.75 -2.87
N SER A 160 1.87 11.33 -2.82
CA SER A 160 2.53 11.00 -1.55
C SER A 160 2.76 12.19 -0.64
N LEU A 161 3.02 13.40 -1.18
CA LEU A 161 3.13 14.60 -0.35
C LEU A 161 1.80 14.97 0.31
N VAL A 162 0.69 14.87 -0.42
CA VAL A 162 -0.66 15.07 0.13
C VAL A 162 -0.98 13.99 1.18
N GLY A 163 -0.70 12.71 0.88
CA GLY A 163 -0.92 11.62 1.83
C GLY A 163 -0.10 11.75 3.11
N LEU A 164 1.18 12.15 3.00
CA LEU A 164 2.06 12.45 4.14
C LEU A 164 1.48 13.57 5.03
N ILE A 165 1.06 14.70 4.43
CA ILE A 165 0.48 15.83 5.17
C ILE A 165 -0.80 15.41 5.89
N LEU A 166 -1.68 14.65 5.22
CA LEU A 166 -2.93 14.15 5.79
C LEU A 166 -2.72 13.13 6.91
N CYS A 167 -1.71 12.25 6.80
CA CYS A 167 -1.35 11.31 7.85
C CYS A 167 -0.76 12.02 9.08
N ILE A 168 0.14 12.99 8.88
CA ILE A 168 0.67 13.82 9.98
C ILE A 168 -0.47 14.57 10.69
N PHE A 169 -1.38 15.20 9.93
CA PHE A 169 -2.52 15.91 10.51
C PHE A 169 -3.42 14.97 11.34
N ALA A 170 -3.79 13.81 10.81
CA ALA A 170 -4.65 12.86 11.50
C ALA A 170 -4.00 12.28 12.77
N LEU A 171 -2.71 11.94 12.72
CA LEU A 171 -1.96 11.45 13.88
C LEU A 171 -1.79 12.54 14.95
N ALA A 172 -1.38 13.75 14.56
CA ALA A 172 -1.23 14.88 15.48
C ALA A 172 -2.58 15.20 16.16
N PHE A 173 -3.66 15.28 15.39
CA PHE A 173 -5.00 15.56 15.91
C PHE A 173 -5.50 14.46 16.87
N ASN A 174 -5.28 13.17 16.55
CA ASN A 174 -5.62 12.06 17.43
C ASN A 174 -4.82 12.07 18.73
N LEU A 175 -3.50 12.33 18.65
CA LEU A 175 -2.61 12.42 19.82
C LEU A 175 -2.93 13.63 20.70
N THR A 176 -3.22 14.81 20.13
CA THR A 176 -3.58 16.01 20.89
C THR A 176 -4.88 15.83 21.66
N LEU A 177 -5.90 15.20 21.05
CA LEU A 177 -7.19 14.97 21.71
C LEU A 177 -7.20 13.77 22.66
N SER A 178 -6.31 12.79 22.48
CA SER A 178 -6.17 11.64 23.39
C SER A 178 -5.23 11.90 24.58
N ASN A 179 -4.68 13.11 24.71
CA ASN A 179 -3.66 13.42 25.74
C ASN A 179 -4.30 13.64 27.13
N PRO A 180 -3.89 12.89 28.18
CA PRO A 180 -4.55 12.89 29.48
C PRO A 180 -4.33 14.18 30.29
N SER A 181 -3.36 15.01 29.92
CA SER A 181 -3.05 16.28 30.61
C SER A 181 -4.07 17.40 30.36
N THR A 182 -5.14 17.16 29.60
CA THR A 182 -6.15 18.17 29.27
C THR A 182 -7.27 18.22 30.32
N LYS A 183 -7.59 19.43 30.81
CA LYS A 183 -8.48 19.65 31.97
C LYS A 183 -9.96 19.31 31.74
N HIS A 184 -10.31 18.88 30.53
CA HIS A 184 -11.65 18.45 30.12
C HIS A 184 -11.54 17.13 29.35
N GLN A 185 -11.29 16.04 30.07
CA GLN A 185 -11.19 14.71 29.49
C GLN A 185 -12.52 14.30 28.86
N ARG A 186 -12.59 14.39 27.53
CA ARG A 186 -13.61 13.74 26.70
C ARG A 186 -13.07 12.40 26.27
N ASP A 187 -13.89 11.35 26.34
CA ASP A 187 -13.50 10.08 25.76
C ASP A 187 -13.67 10.10 24.24
N SER A 188 -12.65 9.66 23.52
CA SER A 188 -12.75 9.33 22.11
C SER A 188 -13.41 7.96 21.96
N LEU A 189 -13.88 7.65 20.75
CA LEU A 189 -14.51 6.35 20.46
C LEU A 189 -13.51 5.18 20.71
N GLN A 190 -12.21 5.40 20.45
CA GLN A 190 -11.14 4.47 20.79
C GLN A 190 -10.93 4.36 22.32
N SER A 191 -10.78 5.48 23.03
CA SER A 191 -10.50 5.43 24.48
C SER A 191 -11.67 4.83 25.25
N TRP A 192 -12.92 5.12 24.87
CA TRP A 192 -14.11 4.48 25.47
C TRP A 192 -14.16 2.97 25.22
N THR A 193 -14.04 2.53 23.96
CA THR A 193 -14.18 1.09 23.64
C THR A 193 -13.10 0.25 24.28
N CYS A 194 -11.86 0.76 24.37
CA CYS A 194 -10.78 0.07 25.07
C CYS A 194 -10.86 0.17 26.59
N LYS A 195 -11.26 1.31 27.18
CA LYS A 195 -11.59 1.40 28.62
C LYS A 195 -12.65 0.37 29.02
N PHE A 196 -13.71 0.24 28.23
CA PHE A 196 -14.80 -0.69 28.49
C PHE A 196 -14.34 -2.16 28.33
N ALA A 197 -13.59 -2.46 27.26
CA ALA A 197 -13.06 -3.80 27.02
C ALA A 197 -12.05 -4.26 28.08
N HIS A 198 -11.18 -3.36 28.57
CA HIS A 198 -10.20 -3.68 29.61
C HIS A 198 -10.82 -3.69 31.01
N GLY A 199 -11.67 -2.71 31.35
CA GLY A 199 -12.34 -2.65 32.65
C GLY A 199 -13.24 -3.84 32.93
N ALA A 200 -13.93 -4.38 31.92
CA ALA A 200 -14.71 -5.60 32.07
C ALA A 200 -13.83 -6.85 32.21
N GLN A 201 -12.70 -6.95 31.50
CA GLN A 201 -11.73 -8.05 31.69
C GLN A 201 -11.09 -8.00 33.09
N GLN A 202 -10.78 -6.81 33.60
CA GLN A 202 -10.23 -6.65 34.93
C GLN A 202 -11.26 -6.96 36.03
N PHE A 203 -12.52 -6.52 35.86
CA PHE A 203 -13.59 -6.89 36.78
C PHE A 203 -13.76 -8.42 36.86
N ASP A 204 -13.65 -9.11 35.73
CA ASP A 204 -13.76 -10.58 35.66
C ASP A 204 -12.59 -11.27 36.40
N THR A 205 -11.35 -10.80 36.21
CA THR A 205 -10.20 -11.32 36.96
C THR A 205 -10.32 -11.04 38.46
N ASP A 206 -10.72 -9.83 38.84
CA ASP A 206 -10.81 -9.40 40.24
C ASP A 206 -11.94 -10.16 40.97
N ALA A 207 -13.09 -10.36 40.31
CA ALA A 207 -14.20 -11.17 40.83
C ALA A 207 -13.80 -12.64 41.02
N SER A 208 -13.02 -13.22 40.09
CA SER A 208 -12.52 -14.59 40.21
C SER A 208 -11.52 -14.76 41.37
N GLN A 209 -10.67 -13.75 41.63
CA GLN A 209 -9.74 -13.75 42.78
C GLN A 209 -10.48 -13.59 44.11
N LEU A 210 -11.51 -12.74 44.14
CA LEU A 210 -12.34 -12.48 45.34
C LEU A 210 -13.41 -13.56 45.60
N GLN A 211 -13.48 -14.60 44.76
CA GLN A 211 -14.49 -15.68 44.82
C GLN A 211 -15.94 -15.17 44.84
N ILE A 212 -16.20 -14.02 44.21
CA ILE A 212 -17.54 -13.42 44.18
C ILE A 212 -18.39 -14.25 43.20
N PRO A 213 -19.54 -14.81 43.62
CA PRO A 213 -20.40 -15.62 42.74
C PRO A 213 -21.12 -14.73 41.73
N VAL A 214 -20.48 -14.52 40.57
CA VAL A 214 -21.11 -13.92 39.40
C VAL A 214 -22.05 -14.94 38.78
N TYR A 215 -23.36 -14.67 38.77
CA TYR A 215 -24.41 -15.56 38.24
C TYR A 215 -24.45 -15.64 36.70
N LEU A 216 -23.31 -15.42 36.03
CA LEU A 216 -23.12 -15.57 34.59
C LEU A 216 -21.98 -16.57 34.38
N ASN A 217 -22.30 -17.70 33.74
CA ASN A 217 -21.38 -18.85 33.63
C ASN A 217 -20.06 -18.55 32.89
N ASP A 218 -20.05 -17.51 32.04
CA ASP A 218 -18.89 -17.05 31.25
C ASP A 218 -18.40 -15.67 31.71
N GLY A 219 -18.63 -15.31 32.98
CA GLY A 219 -18.18 -14.03 33.55
C GLY A 219 -19.05 -12.83 33.16
N MET A 220 -18.56 -11.62 33.38
CA MET A 220 -19.34 -10.39 33.15
C MET A 220 -19.46 -10.09 31.65
N THR A 221 -20.57 -10.52 31.03
CA THR A 221 -20.75 -10.55 29.58
C THR A 221 -20.69 -9.17 28.91
N ILE A 222 -19.50 -8.83 28.41
CA ILE A 222 -19.27 -7.67 27.53
C ILE A 222 -20.24 -7.75 26.34
N PRO A 223 -21.03 -6.70 26.04
CA PRO A 223 -21.94 -6.70 24.91
C PRO A 223 -21.22 -7.07 23.61
N ALA A 224 -21.81 -8.00 22.85
CA ALA A 224 -21.13 -8.69 21.76
C ALA A 224 -20.47 -7.72 20.75
N GLY A 225 -19.13 -7.72 20.77
CA GLY A 225 -18.28 -6.96 19.86
C GLY A 225 -17.35 -5.92 20.50
N PHE A 226 -17.50 -5.46 21.75
CA PHE A 226 -16.68 -4.34 22.26
C PHE A 226 -15.17 -4.64 22.31
N LYS A 227 -14.75 -5.86 22.70
CA LYS A 227 -13.33 -6.29 22.62
C LYS A 227 -12.79 -6.22 21.18
N ARG A 228 -13.61 -6.59 20.20
CA ARG A 228 -13.28 -6.48 18.77
C ARG A 228 -13.21 -5.02 18.31
N LEU A 229 -14.17 -4.17 18.69
CA LEU A 229 -14.18 -2.74 18.38
C LEU A 229 -12.91 -2.03 18.91
N CYS A 230 -12.49 -2.32 20.14
CA CYS A 230 -11.21 -1.82 20.66
C CYS A 230 -10.07 -2.23 19.73
N SER A 231 -9.91 -3.53 19.43
CA SER A 231 -8.83 -4.01 18.54
C SER A 231 -8.89 -3.46 17.10
N GLU A 232 -10.09 -3.23 16.55
CA GLU A 232 -10.25 -2.60 15.22
C GLU A 232 -9.87 -1.11 15.27
N SER A 233 -10.22 -0.39 16.34
CA SER A 233 -9.85 1.02 16.52
C SER A 233 -8.34 1.19 16.76
N GLU A 234 -7.72 0.35 17.59
CA GLU A 234 -6.27 0.32 17.81
C GLU A 234 -5.52 -0.04 16.53
N ALA A 235 -5.95 -1.09 15.82
CA ALA A 235 -5.40 -1.45 14.52
C ALA A 235 -5.48 -0.29 13.52
N SER A 236 -6.56 0.49 13.51
CA SER A 236 -6.67 1.66 12.63
C SER A 236 -5.64 2.77 12.93
N VAL A 237 -5.26 2.95 14.20
CA VAL A 237 -4.18 3.86 14.60
C VAL A 237 -2.81 3.31 14.20
N GLY A 238 -2.61 1.99 14.33
CA GLY A 238 -1.42 1.32 13.79
C GLY A 238 -1.30 1.44 12.26
N LEU A 239 -2.42 1.32 11.54
CA LEU A 239 -2.46 1.39 10.08
C LEU A 239 -2.25 2.83 9.55
N ILE A 240 -2.76 3.87 10.22
CA ILE A 240 -2.44 5.27 9.82
C ILE A 240 -0.98 5.65 10.14
N ALA A 241 -0.38 5.06 11.19
CA ALA A 241 1.06 5.17 11.43
C ALA A 241 1.88 4.43 10.36
N ALA A 242 1.45 3.24 9.92
CA ALA A 242 2.07 2.53 8.81
C ALA A 242 1.96 3.30 7.48
N LEU A 243 0.82 3.94 7.20
CA LEU A 243 0.64 4.83 6.05
C LEU A 243 1.60 6.01 6.07
N LEU A 244 1.82 6.66 7.22
CA LEU A 244 2.81 7.73 7.34
C LEU A 244 4.22 7.25 6.94
N VAL A 245 4.63 6.05 7.37
CA VAL A 245 5.93 5.46 6.98
C VAL A 245 5.97 5.16 5.48
N LEU A 246 4.91 4.57 4.91
CA LEU A 246 4.82 4.31 3.47
C LEU A 246 4.91 5.60 2.64
N GLU A 247 4.31 6.69 3.08
CA GLU A 247 4.34 7.97 2.35
C GLU A 247 5.66 8.74 2.51
N VAL A 248 6.37 8.56 3.63
CA VAL A 248 7.78 9.01 3.75
C VAL A 248 8.68 8.25 2.75
N VAL A 249 8.49 6.93 2.61
CA VAL A 249 9.18 6.13 1.59
C VAL A 249 8.75 6.56 0.17
N GLY A 250 7.48 6.91 -0.03
CA GLY A 250 6.95 7.44 -1.29
C GLY A 250 7.63 8.74 -1.70
N CYS A 251 7.70 9.71 -0.78
CA CYS A 251 8.44 10.96 -0.97
C CYS A 251 9.92 10.72 -1.32
N ALA A 252 10.58 9.74 -0.68
CA ALA A 252 11.97 9.39 -0.99
C ALA A 252 12.11 8.78 -2.41
N VAL A 253 11.24 7.84 -2.79
CA VAL A 253 11.23 7.20 -4.13
C VAL A 253 10.84 8.20 -5.24
N ALA A 254 10.03 9.20 -4.93
CA ALA A 254 9.75 10.34 -5.79
C ALA A 254 11.02 11.21 -5.98
N GLY A 255 11.65 11.63 -4.87
CA GLY A 255 12.85 12.47 -4.88
C GLY A 255 14.04 11.84 -5.62
N VAL A 256 14.30 10.54 -5.42
CA VAL A 256 15.32 9.80 -6.18
C VAL A 256 15.02 9.82 -7.68
N GLY A 257 13.77 9.63 -8.09
CA GLY A 257 13.39 9.71 -9.50
C GLY A 257 13.57 11.11 -10.08
N MET A 258 13.17 12.16 -9.36
CA MET A 258 13.39 13.55 -9.78
C MET A 258 14.89 13.87 -9.91
N MET A 259 15.73 13.33 -9.02
CA MET A 259 17.18 13.49 -9.12
C MET A 259 17.76 12.78 -10.36
N LEU A 260 17.32 11.56 -10.69
CA LEU A 260 17.76 10.87 -11.91
C LEU A 260 17.32 11.60 -13.19
N GLU A 261 16.07 12.08 -13.23
CA GLU A 261 15.55 12.84 -14.38
C GLU A 261 16.30 14.17 -14.56
N ARG A 262 16.61 14.90 -13.48
CA ARG A 262 17.47 16.11 -13.51
C ARG A 262 18.87 15.78 -14.04
N ARG A 263 19.57 14.80 -13.43
CA ARG A 263 20.92 14.37 -13.86
C ARG A 263 20.96 14.01 -15.36
N MET A 264 19.91 13.38 -15.89
CA MET A 264 19.82 13.06 -17.32
C MET A 264 19.49 14.28 -18.20
N ALA A 265 18.71 15.24 -17.71
CA ALA A 265 18.49 16.51 -18.40
C ALA A 265 19.78 17.34 -18.48
N ASP A 266 20.52 17.45 -17.37
CA ASP A 266 21.81 18.17 -17.30
C ASP A 266 22.85 17.50 -18.20
N ALA A 267 22.97 16.16 -18.14
CA ALA A 267 23.85 15.39 -19.02
C ALA A 267 23.45 15.42 -20.50
N ARG A 268 22.21 15.81 -20.85
CA ARG A 268 21.81 16.10 -22.23
C ARG A 268 22.16 17.54 -22.61
N ARG A 269 21.89 18.51 -21.75
CA ARG A 269 22.20 19.94 -21.96
C ARG A 269 23.68 20.18 -22.23
N ASN A 270 24.56 19.60 -21.40
CA ASN A 270 26.01 19.79 -21.54
C ASN A 270 26.53 19.27 -22.89
N ARG A 271 25.99 18.14 -23.40
CA ARG A 271 26.35 17.59 -24.70
C ARG A 271 26.01 18.52 -25.87
N TYR A 272 24.88 19.24 -25.82
CA TYR A 272 24.55 20.24 -26.83
C TYR A 272 25.53 21.43 -26.80
N SER A 273 25.87 21.94 -25.61
CA SER A 273 26.83 23.04 -25.47
C SER A 273 28.27 22.67 -25.86
N ASP A 274 28.61 21.38 -25.92
CA ASP A 274 29.93 20.92 -26.37
C ASP A 274 29.96 20.60 -27.87
N SER A 275 28.80 20.41 -28.52
CA SER A 275 28.69 20.39 -29.99
C SER A 275 28.65 21.78 -30.62
N GLU A 276 28.32 22.83 -29.86
CA GLU A 276 28.24 24.21 -30.36
C GLU A 276 29.61 24.93 -30.40
N LYS A 277 30.61 24.40 -29.66
CA LYS A 277 31.96 24.99 -29.51
C LYS A 277 33.00 24.40 -30.48
N LYS A 278 32.60 23.64 -31.51
CA LYS A 278 33.51 22.74 -32.23
C LYS A 278 33.20 22.56 -33.72
#